data_AF-A0A961DMJ9-F1
#
_entry.id   AF-A0A961DMJ9-F1
#
_cell.length_a   1.000
_cell.length_b   1.000
_cell.length_c   1.000
_cell.angle_alpha   90.00
_cell.angle_beta   90.00
_cell.angle_gamma   90.00
#
_symmetry.space_group_name_H-M   'P 1'
#
loop_
_entity.id
_entity.type
_entity.pdbx_description
1 polymer ?
#
loop_
_entity_poly.entity_id
_entity_poly.type
_entity_poly.pdbx_seq_one_letter_code
_entity_poly.pdbx_strand_id
1 'polypeptide(L)'
;MGEQKVQSQSDAEQLRAFVRHVLRDLRAMEQMLLADAFEVDPIRIGAEQEFFLVDEGWRPLSVSEKVLADCKHMSVTPELARFNIELNAPPYSLGGTCLSELEDFLTDGTAKLRLASAKHGAKLVMCGILPTLTPADLDLSNMVDSPR
;
A
#
# COMPACT_ATOMS: atom_id res chain seq x y z
N MET A 1 2.87 4.17 8.72
CA MET A 1 3.95 4.96 9.35
C MET A 1 4.25 6.22 8.53
N GLY A 2 4.15 7.41 9.13
CA GLY A 2 4.42 8.72 8.52
C GLY A 2 3.50 9.84 9.02
N GLU A 3 3.93 10.60 10.03
CA GLU A 3 3.23 11.80 10.53
C GLU A 3 3.43 12.97 9.56
N GLN A 4 2.35 13.54 9.01
CA GLN A 4 2.41 14.63 8.00
C GLN A 4 2.77 16.02 8.60
N LYS A 5 2.92 16.11 9.93
CA LYS A 5 3.45 17.31 10.59
C LYS A 5 4.97 17.32 10.50
N VAL A 6 5.49 17.62 9.31
CA VAL A 6 6.92 17.91 9.15
C VAL A 6 7.18 19.28 9.77
N GLN A 7 7.73 19.32 10.99
CA GLN A 7 8.32 20.54 11.51
C GLN A 7 9.47 20.94 10.59
N SER A 8 9.33 22.05 9.87
CA SER A 8 10.29 22.55 8.88
C SER A 8 11.65 22.95 9.48
N GLN A 9 11.79 22.88 10.79
CA GLN A 9 13.03 23.02 11.53
C GLN A 9 13.21 21.77 12.40
N SER A 10 13.91 20.75 11.87
CA SER A 10 14.42 19.69 12.74
C SER A 10 15.48 20.30 13.64
N ASP A 11 15.19 20.45 14.92
CA ASP A 11 16.19 20.82 15.91
C ASP A 11 17.36 19.81 15.80
N ALA A 12 18.60 20.29 15.82
CA ALA A 12 19.78 19.44 15.72
C ALA A 12 19.77 18.35 16.82
N GLU A 13 19.14 18.61 17.96
CA GLU A 13 18.89 17.61 19.00
C GLU A 13 17.91 16.51 18.59
N GLN A 14 16.79 16.87 17.94
CA GLN A 14 15.81 15.91 17.44
C GLN A 14 16.42 15.02 16.36
N LEU A 15 17.18 15.60 15.42
CA LEU A 15 17.87 14.82 14.39
C LEU A 15 18.90 13.86 15.02
N ARG A 16 19.68 14.31 16.01
CA ARG A 16 20.60 13.45 16.74
C ARG A 16 19.86 12.31 17.46
N ALA A 17 18.71 12.58 18.07
CA ALA A 17 17.90 11.55 18.72
C ALA A 17 17.36 10.54 17.72
N PHE A 18 16.78 11.00 16.61
CA PHE A 18 16.31 10.14 15.51
C PHE A 18 17.41 9.21 14.99
N VAL A 19 18.59 9.76 14.67
CA VAL A 19 19.73 8.96 14.19
C VAL A 19 20.16 7.92 15.24
N ARG A 20 20.18 8.28 16.53
CA ARG A 20 20.49 7.30 17.60
C ARG A 20 19.47 6.16 17.64
N HIS A 21 18.17 6.44 17.45
CA HIS A 21 17.14 5.40 17.41
C HIS A 21 17.33 4.48 16.22
N VAL A 22 17.52 5.03 15.02
CA VAL A 22 17.80 4.23 13.81
C VAL A 22 19.02 3.33 14.01
N LEU A 23 20.13 3.87 14.53
CA LEU A 23 21.34 3.07 14.78
C LEU A 23 21.13 1.99 15.85
N ARG A 24 20.28 2.24 16.86
CA ARG A 24 19.94 1.25 17.87
C ARG A 24 19.12 0.11 17.26
N ASP A 25 18.15 0.44 16.43
CA ASP A 25 17.28 -0.55 15.79
C ASP A 25 18.08 -1.42 14.80
N LEU A 26 19.04 -0.82 14.08
CA LEU A 26 19.98 -1.56 13.24
C LEU A 26 20.87 -2.53 14.05
N ARG A 27 21.38 -2.10 15.22
CA ARG A 27 22.16 -2.98 16.10
C ARG A 27 21.32 -4.13 16.67
N ALA A 28 20.06 -3.86 17.01
CA ALA A 28 19.15 -4.90 17.45
C ALA A 28 18.90 -5.92 16.33
N MET A 29 18.66 -5.46 15.10
CA MET A 29 18.53 -6.32 13.92
C MET A 29 19.80 -7.15 13.68
N GLU A 30 20.98 -6.55 13.76
CA GLU A 30 22.26 -7.26 13.64
C GLU A 30 22.41 -8.36 14.70
N GLN A 31 22.08 -8.06 15.96
CA GLN A 31 22.10 -9.07 17.03
C GLN A 31 21.10 -10.21 16.79
N MET A 32 19.89 -9.90 16.31
CA MET A 32 18.88 -10.90 15.97
C MET A 32 19.34 -11.80 14.82
N LEU A 33 20.01 -11.24 13.81
CA LEU A 33 20.57 -12.01 12.70
C LEU A 33 21.71 -12.92 13.17
N LEU A 34 22.63 -12.42 14.01
CA LEU A 34 23.74 -13.21 14.55
C LEU A 34 23.28 -14.31 15.53
N ALA A 35 22.11 -14.13 16.14
CA ALA A 35 21.53 -15.08 17.09
C ALA A 35 20.53 -16.05 16.44
N ASP A 36 20.40 -16.06 15.10
CA ASP A 36 19.41 -16.85 14.36
C ASP A 36 17.98 -16.68 14.93
N ALA A 37 17.63 -15.46 15.34
CA ALA A 37 16.39 -15.17 16.06
C ALA A 37 15.14 -15.13 15.16
N PHE A 38 15.29 -15.33 13.85
CA PHE A 38 14.21 -15.34 12.87
C PHE A 38 13.85 -16.76 12.44
N GLU A 39 12.56 -17.04 12.28
CA GLU A 39 12.08 -18.30 11.71
C GLU A 39 12.57 -18.46 10.26
N VAL A 40 13.18 -19.61 9.96
CA VAL A 40 13.71 -19.92 8.62
C VAL A 40 12.72 -20.76 7.80
N ASP A 41 11.88 -21.54 8.47
CA ASP A 41 10.89 -22.45 7.86
C ASP A 41 9.62 -22.48 8.73
N PRO A 42 8.39 -22.48 8.15
CA PRO A 42 8.09 -22.50 6.72
C PRO A 42 8.33 -21.16 6.01
N ILE A 43 8.94 -21.22 4.82
CA ILE A 43 9.01 -20.05 3.93
C ILE A 43 7.59 -19.67 3.52
N ARG A 44 7.26 -18.38 3.57
CA ARG A 44 5.96 -17.85 3.15
C ARG A 44 6.13 -16.80 2.05
N ILE A 45 5.12 -16.67 1.22
CA ILE A 45 5.00 -15.63 0.18
C ILE A 45 3.73 -14.82 0.43
N GLY A 46 3.83 -13.49 0.26
CA GLY A 46 2.70 -12.59 0.17
C GLY A 46 2.81 -11.75 -1.10
N ALA A 47 1.72 -11.09 -1.48
CA ALA A 47 1.73 -10.15 -2.60
C ALA A 47 0.82 -8.96 -2.32
N GLU A 48 1.25 -7.80 -2.79
CA GLU A 48 0.49 -6.56 -2.83
C GLU A 48 0.18 -6.25 -4.30
N GLN A 49 -1.06 -5.86 -4.58
CA GLN A 49 -1.49 -5.51 -5.92
C GLN A 49 -2.15 -4.13 -5.92
N GLU A 50 -1.48 -3.18 -6.56
CA GLU A 50 -1.92 -1.79 -6.67
C GLU A 50 -2.78 -1.55 -7.93
N PHE A 51 -3.72 -0.61 -7.79
CA PHE A 51 -4.60 -0.20 -8.86
C PHE A 51 -4.81 1.31 -8.89
N PHE A 52 -4.98 1.84 -10.10
CA PHE A 52 -5.51 3.17 -10.34
C PHE A 52 -7.03 3.13 -10.47
N LEU A 53 -7.69 4.11 -9.86
CA LEU A 53 -9.10 4.44 -10.04
C LEU A 53 -9.19 5.53 -11.10
N VAL A 54 -9.93 5.26 -12.18
CA VAL A 54 -10.07 6.21 -13.29
C VAL A 54 -11.52 6.45 -13.66
N ASP A 55 -11.83 7.61 -14.21
CA ASP A 55 -13.15 7.95 -14.72
C ASP A 55 -13.42 7.33 -16.11
N GLU A 56 -14.57 7.69 -16.71
CA GLU A 56 -14.91 7.22 -18.07
C GLU A 56 -13.92 7.66 -19.15
N GLY A 57 -13.28 8.82 -18.96
CA GLY A 57 -12.27 9.40 -19.83
C GLY A 57 -10.85 8.89 -19.53
N TRP A 58 -10.71 7.87 -18.69
CA TRP A 58 -9.44 7.29 -18.25
C TRP A 58 -8.54 8.26 -17.48
N ARG A 59 -9.10 9.34 -16.92
CA ARG A 59 -8.37 10.25 -16.03
C ARG A 59 -8.38 9.72 -14.60
N PRO A 60 -7.34 9.99 -13.79
CA PRO A 60 -7.34 9.62 -12.37
C PRO A 60 -8.57 10.19 -11.67
N LEU A 61 -9.24 9.38 -10.86
CA LEU A 61 -10.46 9.74 -10.16
C LEU A 61 -10.27 9.57 -8.64
N SER A 62 -10.23 10.69 -7.93
CA SER A 62 -9.92 10.77 -6.48
C SER A 62 -11.08 10.29 -5.59
N VAL A 63 -11.41 9.00 -5.66
CA VAL A 63 -12.51 8.36 -4.92
C VAL A 63 -12.07 7.18 -4.05
N SER A 64 -10.77 6.99 -3.80
CA SER A 64 -10.24 5.86 -3.03
C SER A 64 -10.92 5.70 -1.67
N GLU A 65 -11.09 6.79 -0.91
CA GLU A 65 -11.77 6.77 0.41
C GLU A 65 -13.19 6.18 0.35
N LYS A 66 -13.95 6.50 -0.71
CA LYS A 66 -15.32 5.99 -0.89
C LYS A 66 -15.30 4.50 -1.25
N VAL A 67 -14.39 4.09 -2.13
CA VAL A 67 -14.21 2.67 -2.50
C VAL A 67 -13.79 1.85 -1.28
N LEU A 68 -12.84 2.36 -0.49
CA LEU A 68 -12.35 1.72 0.73
C LEU A 68 -13.46 1.58 1.78
N ALA A 69 -14.34 2.56 1.91
CA ALA A 69 -15.49 2.48 2.81
C ALA A 69 -16.43 1.30 2.48
N ASP A 70 -16.58 0.97 1.20
CA ASP A 70 -17.36 -0.19 0.73
C ASP A 70 -16.59 -1.52 0.88
N CYS A 71 -15.26 -1.46 0.95
CA CYS A 71 -14.36 -2.61 0.97
C CYS A 71 -13.78 -2.94 2.36
N LYS A 72 -14.36 -2.43 3.46
CA LYS A 72 -13.87 -2.67 4.84
C LYS A 72 -13.72 -4.13 5.26
N HIS A 73 -14.39 -5.04 4.55
CA HIS A 73 -14.34 -6.49 4.77
C HIS A 73 -13.24 -7.17 3.94
N MET A 74 -12.53 -6.42 3.11
CA MET A 74 -11.43 -6.86 2.27
C MET A 74 -10.11 -6.33 2.81
N SER A 75 -9.01 -6.99 2.44
CA SER A 75 -7.65 -6.57 2.78
C SER A 75 -7.18 -5.48 1.81
N VAL A 76 -7.84 -4.31 1.82
CA VAL A 76 -7.58 -3.21 0.89
C VAL A 76 -7.21 -1.94 1.66
N THR A 77 -6.14 -1.29 1.23
CA THR A 77 -5.56 -0.10 1.89
C THR A 77 -5.53 1.10 0.94
N PRO A 78 -5.55 2.34 1.48
CA PRO A 78 -5.29 3.54 0.70
C PRO A 78 -3.80 3.62 0.35
N GLU A 79 -3.52 4.02 -0.89
CA GLU A 79 -2.18 4.45 -1.28
C GLU A 79 -1.99 5.96 -1.17
N LEU A 80 -0.77 6.46 -1.44
CA LEU A 80 -0.43 7.88 -1.32
C LEU A 80 -1.42 8.79 -2.04
N ALA A 81 -1.80 8.43 -3.27
CA ALA A 81 -2.75 9.19 -4.07
C ALA A 81 -4.20 8.76 -3.80
N ARG A 82 -5.13 9.72 -3.81
CA ARG A 82 -6.57 9.50 -3.63
C ARG A 82 -7.24 8.72 -4.76
N PHE A 83 -6.48 8.38 -5.78
CA PHE A 83 -6.88 7.56 -6.92
C PHE A 83 -6.07 6.25 -7.00
N ASN A 84 -5.29 5.89 -5.97
CA ASN A 84 -4.63 4.60 -5.85
C ASN A 84 -5.18 3.80 -4.66
N ILE A 85 -5.32 2.49 -4.84
CA ILE A 85 -5.67 1.52 -3.79
C ILE A 85 -4.82 0.26 -3.95
N GLU A 86 -4.61 -0.45 -2.86
CA GLU A 86 -3.78 -1.66 -2.81
C GLU A 86 -4.55 -2.82 -2.20
N LEU A 87 -4.54 -3.98 -2.86
CA LEU A 87 -5.03 -5.25 -2.34
C LEU A 87 -3.86 -6.04 -1.74
N ASN A 88 -3.98 -6.36 -0.45
CA ASN A 88 -2.98 -7.07 0.33
C ASN A 88 -3.35 -8.55 0.50
N ALA A 89 -2.65 -9.44 -0.20
CA ALA A 89 -2.84 -10.87 -0.02
C ALA A 89 -2.33 -11.35 1.34
N PRO A 90 -3.01 -12.30 2.00
CA PRO A 90 -2.45 -12.92 3.20
C PRO A 90 -1.18 -13.71 2.84
N PRO A 91 -0.31 -14.00 3.82
CA PRO A 91 0.86 -14.84 3.58
C PRO A 91 0.43 -16.31 3.36
N TYR A 92 0.97 -16.94 2.32
CA TYR A 92 0.81 -18.36 2.01
C TYR A 92 2.12 -19.10 2.26
N SER A 93 2.06 -20.35 2.74
CA SER A 93 3.27 -21.19 2.83
C SER A 93 3.75 -21.53 1.42
N LEU A 94 5.03 -21.32 1.14
CA LEU A 94 5.60 -21.51 -0.19
C LEU A 94 5.72 -23.02 -0.48
N GLY A 95 4.91 -23.49 -1.42
CA GLY A 95 4.85 -24.90 -1.85
C GLY A 95 3.44 -25.31 -2.24
N GLY A 96 3.26 -26.55 -2.70
CA GLY A 96 1.94 -27.10 -3.04
C GLY A 96 1.15 -26.21 -4.01
N THR A 97 -0.06 -25.81 -3.58
CA THR A 97 -1.01 -24.98 -4.36
C THR A 97 -0.88 -23.48 -4.12
N CYS A 98 0.14 -23.01 -3.39
CA CYS A 98 0.23 -21.61 -2.93
C CYS A 98 0.09 -20.55 -4.05
N LEU A 99 0.67 -20.78 -5.22
CA LEU A 99 0.60 -19.81 -6.32
C LEU A 99 -0.80 -19.73 -6.93
N SER A 100 -1.51 -20.86 -7.00
CA SER A 100 -2.91 -20.89 -7.45
C SER A 100 -3.84 -20.28 -6.41
N GLU A 101 -3.60 -20.53 -5.12
CA GLU A 101 -4.36 -19.89 -4.03
C GLU A 101 -4.16 -18.37 -4.01
N LEU A 102 -2.94 -17.91 -4.28
CA LEU A 102 -2.63 -16.49 -4.43
C LEU A 102 -3.31 -15.89 -5.66
N GLU A 103 -3.27 -16.58 -6.81
CA GLU A 103 -3.95 -16.16 -8.04
C GLU A 103 -5.47 -16.05 -7.83
N ASP A 104 -6.09 -17.04 -7.19
CA ASP A 104 -7.51 -17.06 -6.88
C ASP A 104 -7.90 -15.88 -5.99
N PHE A 105 -7.11 -15.62 -4.94
CA PHE A 105 -7.30 -14.47 -4.06
C PHE A 105 -7.23 -13.14 -4.82
N LEU A 106 -6.19 -12.93 -5.62
CA LEU A 106 -5.99 -11.70 -6.37
C LEU A 106 -7.08 -11.50 -7.43
N THR A 107 -7.48 -12.57 -8.11
CA THR A 107 -8.52 -12.54 -9.15
C THR A 107 -9.89 -12.22 -8.56
N ASP A 108 -10.30 -12.90 -7.49
CA ASP A 108 -11.56 -12.64 -6.79
C ASP A 108 -11.57 -11.25 -6.14
N GLY A 109 -10.47 -10.88 -5.46
CA GLY A 109 -10.29 -9.56 -4.87
C GLY A 109 -10.40 -8.44 -5.91
N THR A 110 -9.75 -8.60 -7.06
CA THR A 110 -9.84 -7.66 -8.19
C THR A 110 -11.28 -7.55 -8.71
N ALA A 111 -12.00 -8.67 -8.85
CA ALA A 111 -13.38 -8.65 -9.31
C ALA A 111 -14.31 -7.89 -8.35
N LYS A 112 -14.16 -8.13 -7.03
CA LYS A 112 -14.91 -7.41 -5.99
C LYS A 112 -14.57 -5.92 -5.96
N LEU A 113 -13.28 -5.58 -6.07
CA LEU A 113 -12.84 -4.18 -6.17
C LEU A 113 -13.44 -3.48 -7.38
N ARG A 114 -13.45 -4.12 -8.57
CA ARG A 114 -14.10 -3.55 -9.75
C ARG A 114 -15.57 -3.20 -9.50
N LEU A 115 -16.31 -4.10 -8.84
CA LEU A 115 -17.72 -3.85 -8.50
C LEU A 115 -17.88 -2.72 -7.49
N ALA A 116 -17.01 -2.64 -6.49
CA ALA A 116 -17.03 -1.55 -5.50
C ALA A 116 -16.68 -0.20 -6.14
N SER A 117 -15.62 -0.13 -6.95
CA SER A 117 -15.21 1.06 -7.70
C SER A 117 -16.31 1.57 -8.63
N ALA A 118 -17.02 0.67 -9.31
CA ALA A 118 -18.07 1.03 -10.25
C ALA A 118 -19.24 1.79 -9.57
N LYS A 119 -19.53 1.53 -8.30
CA LYS A 119 -20.57 2.26 -7.53
C LYS A 119 -20.24 3.75 -7.38
N HIS A 120 -18.96 4.11 -7.48
CA HIS A 120 -18.46 5.48 -7.35
C HIS A 120 -18.02 6.07 -8.69
N GLY A 121 -18.43 5.48 -9.81
CA GLY A 121 -18.10 5.95 -11.16
C GLY A 121 -16.65 5.68 -11.59
N ALA A 122 -15.92 4.83 -10.84
CA ALA A 122 -14.53 4.51 -11.14
C ALA A 122 -14.40 3.17 -11.86
N LYS A 123 -13.47 3.12 -12.82
CA LYS A 123 -12.91 1.90 -13.40
C LYS A 123 -11.58 1.59 -12.71
N LEU A 124 -11.28 0.31 -12.57
CA LEU A 124 -10.04 -0.17 -11.98
C LEU A 124 -9.03 -0.51 -13.09
N VAL A 125 -7.83 0.07 -13.02
CA VAL A 125 -6.73 -0.14 -13.96
C VAL A 125 -5.50 -0.64 -13.20
N MET A 126 -4.92 -1.75 -13.65
CA MET A 126 -3.69 -2.30 -13.11
C MET A 126 -2.55 -1.98 -14.09
N CYS A 127 -1.77 -0.97 -13.78
CA CYS A 127 -0.59 -0.55 -14.56
C CYS A 127 0.44 0.07 -13.62
N GLY A 128 1.72 0.06 -14.00
CA GLY A 128 2.77 0.67 -13.16
C GLY A 128 2.69 2.19 -13.08
N ILE A 129 2.47 2.87 -14.22
CA ILE A 129 2.27 4.33 -14.27
C ILE A 129 1.05 4.58 -15.15
N LEU A 130 0.06 5.31 -14.62
CA LEU A 130 -1.13 5.67 -15.36
C LEU A 130 -0.77 6.69 -16.48
N PRO A 131 -0.91 6.34 -17.77
CA PRO A 131 -0.41 7.18 -18.87
C PRO A 131 -1.13 8.53 -19.03
N THR A 132 -2.30 8.67 -18.44
CA THR A 132 -3.15 9.87 -18.50
C THR A 132 -2.91 10.84 -17.34
N LEU A 133 -1.99 10.50 -16.43
CA LEU A 133 -1.53 11.40 -15.37
C LEU A 133 -0.92 12.67 -15.95
N THR A 134 -1.20 13.77 -15.28
CA THR A 134 -0.63 15.07 -15.55
C THR A 134 -0.02 15.64 -14.27
N PRO A 135 0.87 16.64 -14.35
CA PRO A 135 1.39 17.31 -13.16
C PRO A 135 0.31 17.90 -12.24
N ALA A 136 -0.85 18.27 -12.79
CA ALA A 136 -1.98 18.77 -12.00
C ALA A 136 -2.64 17.69 -11.15
N ASP A 137 -2.45 16.41 -11.48
CA ASP A 137 -2.96 15.30 -10.68
C ASP A 137 -2.04 14.99 -9.48
N LEU A 138 -0.79 15.45 -9.52
CA LEU A 138 0.28 15.16 -8.56
C LEU A 138 0.50 16.31 -7.58
N ASP A 139 -0.57 16.83 -7.00
CA ASP A 139 -0.51 17.85 -5.94
C ASP A 139 -0.99 17.32 -4.58
N LEU A 140 -0.77 18.10 -3.53
CA LEU A 140 -1.14 17.74 -2.16
C LEU A 140 -2.66 17.53 -1.97
N SER A 141 -3.51 18.11 -2.83
CA SER A 141 -4.97 17.93 -2.74
C SER A 141 -5.43 16.54 -3.18
N ASN A 142 -4.60 15.86 -3.97
CA ASN A 142 -4.79 14.48 -4.39
C ASN A 142 -4.02 13.47 -3.53
N MET A 143 -3.43 13.88 -2.40
CA MET A 143 -2.87 12.96 -1.42
C MET A 143 -3.93 12.55 -0.39
N VAL A 144 -3.90 11.28 0.03
CA VAL A 144 -4.82 10.80 1.08
C VAL A 144 -4.54 11.50 2.40
N ASP A 145 -5.60 11.94 3.09
CA ASP A 145 -5.53 12.53 4.43
C ASP A 145 -5.52 11.42 5.49
N SER A 146 -4.54 10.51 5.37
CA SER A 146 -4.31 9.46 6.36
C SER A 146 -3.04 9.80 7.11
N PRO A 147 -3.08 10.02 8.44
CA PRO A 147 -1.87 9.94 9.25
C PRO A 147 -1.35 8.51 9.07
N ARG A 148 -0.16 8.36 8.49
CA ARG A 148 0.48 7.05 8.41
C ARG A 148 1.19 6.79 9.75
#